data_AF-A0A6G1HB52-F1
#
_entry.id   AF-A0A6G1HB52-F1
#
_cell.length_a   1.000
_cell.length_b   1.000
_cell.length_c   1.000
_cell.angle_alpha   90.00
_cell.angle_beta   90.00
_cell.angle_gamma   90.00
#
_symmetry.space_group_name_H-M   'P 1'
#
loop_
_entity.id
_entity.type
_entity.pdbx_description
1 polymer ?
#
loop_
_entity_poly.entity_id
_entity_poly.type
_entity_poly.pdbx_seq_one_letter_code
_entity_poly.pdbx_strand_id
1 'polypeptide(L)'
;MGLPNPTLSFTIPSLHDDLAIQCRIYHPHPSSRNHPIVIAHPYAPLGGCFDDPVVGTVGNEFLKMGWVVATFNFRGAGGGHTSWTGRAEGRDYESVVGVLVGYIGGLRAFGGEDKGESRGRAAEKERSAEKTSERTVHLILAGYSYGSLITTHLPPTPQILSRFANPAEGTAAAEIWARHGSHGHNCDDGDEDQIGDEEDKDTPQKEEKKIDGFGTEVRVKSYYLLVSPLLPPISSLATMALWSVFSSSSLSVSASKKHDDPFQKMRENPSFAVFGDHDSFTSIKKLRHWATRLEEESGGLFGFAIAEGGGHFWREEGAVSVLREGLKGWVDKHFKDNMDDK
;
A
#
# COMPACT_ATOMS: atom_id res chain seq x y z
N MET A 1 14.90 12.17 -13.40
CA MET A 1 13.66 12.83 -13.88
C MET A 1 12.59 12.58 -12.83
N GLY A 2 11.90 13.63 -12.39
CA GLY A 2 10.81 13.51 -11.42
C GLY A 2 9.55 12.90 -12.05
N LEU A 3 8.52 12.71 -11.22
CA LEU A 3 7.19 12.33 -11.69
C LEU A 3 6.59 13.44 -12.59
N PRO A 4 5.69 13.08 -13.53
CA PRO A 4 4.92 14.07 -14.27
C PRO A 4 3.95 14.82 -13.33
N ASN A 5 3.20 15.79 -13.86
CA ASN A 5 2.14 16.42 -13.07
C ASN A 5 1.13 15.36 -12.59
N PRO A 6 0.71 15.43 -11.31
CA PRO A 6 -0.26 14.48 -10.78
C PRO A 6 -1.61 14.63 -11.48
N THR A 7 -2.29 13.51 -11.70
CA THR A 7 -3.67 13.51 -12.21
C THR A 7 -4.62 14.07 -11.15
N LEU A 8 -4.40 13.69 -9.89
CA LEU A 8 -5.17 14.17 -8.74
C LEU A 8 -4.21 14.61 -7.64
N SER A 9 -4.51 15.74 -7.00
CA SER A 9 -3.86 16.22 -5.78
C SER A 9 -4.93 16.60 -4.78
N PHE A 10 -4.86 16.04 -3.58
CA PHE A 10 -5.91 16.20 -2.56
C PHE A 10 -5.34 15.95 -1.16
N THR A 11 -6.16 16.14 -0.14
CA THR A 11 -5.85 15.76 1.23
C THR A 11 -6.84 14.72 1.75
N ILE A 12 -6.40 13.90 2.70
CA ILE A 12 -7.22 12.92 3.42
C ILE A 12 -6.95 13.01 4.92
N PRO A 13 -7.93 12.72 5.78
CA PRO A 13 -7.68 12.63 7.21
C PRO A 13 -6.82 11.39 7.53
N SER A 14 -5.90 11.53 8.47
CA SER A 14 -5.14 10.40 9.02
C SER A 14 -6.01 9.55 9.96
N LEU A 15 -5.94 8.23 9.82
CA LEU A 15 -6.50 7.28 10.79
C LEU A 15 -5.92 7.41 12.21
N HIS A 16 -4.88 8.22 12.42
CA HIS A 16 -4.35 8.44 13.75
C HIS A 16 -5.11 9.51 14.54
N ASP A 17 -5.34 10.66 13.91
CA ASP A 17 -5.69 11.93 14.56
C ASP A 17 -6.31 12.96 13.59
N ASP A 18 -6.88 12.50 12.48
CA ASP A 18 -7.52 13.32 11.44
C ASP A 18 -6.62 14.38 10.77
N LEU A 19 -5.30 14.33 11.01
CA LEU A 19 -4.34 15.22 10.36
C LEU A 19 -4.49 15.12 8.84
N ALA A 20 -4.60 16.26 8.16
CA ALA A 20 -4.70 16.32 6.71
C ALA A 20 -3.41 15.88 6.03
N ILE A 21 -3.41 14.67 5.48
CA ILE A 21 -2.31 14.05 4.73
C ILE A 21 -2.42 14.46 3.27
N GLN A 22 -1.35 15.06 2.72
CA GLN A 22 -1.30 15.42 1.31
C GLN A 22 -1.03 14.18 0.45
N CYS A 23 -1.85 13.97 -0.57
CA CYS A 23 -1.78 12.83 -1.45
C CYS A 23 -1.78 13.27 -2.92
N ARG A 24 -1.13 12.46 -3.76
CA ARG A 24 -1.13 12.61 -5.22
C ARG A 24 -1.35 11.26 -5.88
N ILE A 25 -2.16 11.21 -6.93
CA ILE A 25 -2.36 10.04 -7.77
C ILE A 25 -1.95 10.38 -9.20
N TYR A 26 -1.20 9.48 -9.82
CA TYR A 26 -0.71 9.57 -11.19
C TYR A 26 -1.24 8.35 -11.98
N HIS A 27 -1.93 8.61 -13.08
CA HIS A 27 -2.37 7.55 -13.98
C HIS A 27 -1.33 7.31 -15.06
N PRO A 28 -1.08 6.05 -15.43
CA PRO A 28 -0.32 5.75 -16.63
C PRO A 28 -1.14 6.15 -17.87
N HIS A 29 -0.48 6.24 -19.03
CA HIS A 29 -1.15 6.47 -20.33
C HIS A 29 -2.25 5.40 -20.56
N PRO A 30 -3.33 5.64 -21.35
CA PRO A 30 -4.65 4.99 -21.23
C PRO A 30 -4.76 3.46 -21.34
N SER A 31 -3.66 2.74 -21.62
CA SER A 31 -3.58 1.28 -21.54
C SER A 31 -3.14 0.85 -20.12
N SER A 32 -3.99 1.09 -19.11
CA SER A 32 -3.65 0.89 -17.69
C SER A 32 -4.07 -0.48 -17.15
N ARG A 33 -3.23 -1.08 -16.29
CA ARG A 33 -3.55 -2.34 -15.57
C ARG A 33 -4.53 -2.13 -14.41
N ASN A 34 -4.85 -0.88 -14.11
CA ASN A 34 -5.63 -0.46 -12.93
C ASN A 34 -5.09 -1.10 -11.63
N HIS A 35 -3.79 -1.35 -11.54
CA HIS A 35 -3.14 -1.89 -10.35
C HIS A 35 -2.39 -0.77 -9.63
N PRO A 36 -2.66 -0.55 -8.33
CA PRO A 36 -2.05 0.53 -7.58
C PRO A 36 -0.69 0.17 -6.97
N ILE A 37 0.17 1.17 -6.88
CA ILE A 37 1.32 1.22 -5.97
C ILE A 37 1.23 2.45 -5.08
N VAL A 38 1.46 2.29 -3.78
CA VAL A 38 1.66 3.41 -2.84
C VAL A 38 3.14 3.51 -2.52
N ILE A 39 3.74 4.70 -2.65
CA ILE A 39 5.17 4.93 -2.41
C ILE A 39 5.36 5.92 -1.26
N ALA A 40 5.89 5.41 -0.15
CA ALA A 40 6.28 6.20 1.01
C ALA A 40 7.70 6.78 0.87
N HIS A 41 7.86 8.02 1.32
CA HIS A 41 9.07 8.82 1.19
C HIS A 41 10.05 8.66 2.38
N PRO A 42 11.30 9.20 2.31
CA PRO A 42 12.27 9.07 3.39
C PRO A 42 11.96 10.03 4.54
N TYR A 43 12.78 10.04 5.60
CA TYR A 43 12.43 10.70 6.86
C TYR A 43 12.15 12.21 6.71
N ALA A 44 10.94 12.64 7.09
CA ALA A 44 10.47 14.01 6.88
C ALA A 44 11.37 15.10 7.51
N PRO A 45 11.86 14.96 8.76
CA PRO A 45 12.71 15.96 9.41
C PRO A 45 14.06 16.16 8.72
N LEU A 46 14.48 15.25 7.84
CA LEU A 46 15.68 15.39 7.02
C LEU A 46 15.35 15.84 5.58
N GLY A 47 14.19 16.45 5.37
CA GLY A 47 13.74 16.97 4.07
C GLY A 47 13.03 15.94 3.18
N GLY A 48 12.73 14.75 3.70
CA GLY A 48 11.98 13.75 2.96
C GLY A 48 10.54 14.19 2.69
N CYS A 49 10.08 14.02 1.46
CA CYS A 49 8.70 14.27 1.04
C CYS A 49 8.40 13.48 -0.24
N PHE A 50 7.15 13.49 -0.72
CA PHE A 50 6.77 12.84 -1.98
C PHE A 50 7.49 13.37 -3.24
N ASP A 51 8.19 14.50 -3.15
CA ASP A 51 8.97 15.12 -4.23
C ASP A 51 10.43 14.63 -4.23
N ASP A 52 10.75 13.67 -3.35
CA ASP A 52 12.06 13.05 -3.28
C ASP A 52 12.48 12.41 -4.62
N PRO A 53 13.73 12.61 -5.09
CA PRO A 53 14.18 12.09 -6.39
C PRO A 53 14.10 10.57 -6.54
N VAL A 54 14.28 9.81 -5.45
CA VAL A 54 14.19 8.34 -5.46
C VAL A 54 12.74 7.92 -5.56
N VAL A 55 11.84 8.55 -4.79
CA VAL A 55 10.39 8.36 -4.91
C VAL A 55 9.93 8.64 -6.34
N GLY A 56 10.38 9.75 -6.91
CA GLY A 56 10.07 10.13 -8.29
C GLY A 56 10.59 9.13 -9.32
N THR A 57 11.79 8.59 -9.12
CA THR A 57 12.39 7.57 -9.99
C THR A 57 11.61 6.26 -9.95
N VAL A 58 11.28 5.76 -8.76
CA VAL A 58 10.49 4.53 -8.58
C VAL A 58 9.11 4.72 -9.19
N GLY A 59 8.41 5.81 -8.85
CA GLY A 59 7.07 6.09 -9.38
C GLY A 59 7.05 6.20 -10.90
N ASN A 60 8.03 6.86 -11.50
CA ASN A 60 8.11 6.98 -12.96
C ASN A 60 8.29 5.63 -13.66
N GLU A 61 9.05 4.69 -13.09
CA GLU A 61 9.14 3.35 -13.67
C GLU A 61 7.82 2.58 -13.56
N PHE A 62 7.13 2.67 -12.42
CA PHE A 62 5.81 2.04 -12.27
C PHE A 62 4.77 2.63 -13.23
N LEU A 63 4.79 3.94 -13.49
CA LEU A 63 3.94 4.57 -14.51
C LEU A 63 4.22 4.02 -15.90
N LYS A 64 5.49 3.86 -16.30
CA LYS A 64 5.84 3.25 -17.59
C LYS A 64 5.40 1.79 -17.70
N MET A 65 5.35 1.08 -16.57
CA MET A 65 4.86 -0.31 -16.50
C MET A 65 3.32 -0.41 -16.43
N GLY A 66 2.60 0.72 -16.49
CA GLY A 66 1.14 0.73 -16.54
C GLY A 66 0.45 0.64 -15.17
N TRP A 67 1.16 0.98 -14.09
CA TRP A 67 0.62 1.03 -12.73
C TRP A 67 0.08 2.41 -12.39
N VAL A 68 -0.98 2.46 -11.57
CA VAL A 68 -1.46 3.69 -10.94
C VAL A 68 -0.56 3.98 -9.74
N VAL A 69 0.10 5.13 -9.73
CA VAL A 69 1.04 5.49 -8.68
C VAL A 69 0.38 6.46 -7.71
N ALA A 70 0.50 6.18 -6.41
CA ALA A 70 0.14 7.11 -5.35
C ALA A 70 1.39 7.47 -4.53
N THR A 71 1.56 8.76 -4.29
CA THR A 71 2.57 9.30 -3.37
C THR A 71 1.87 10.18 -2.35
N PHE A 72 2.40 10.26 -1.14
CA PHE A 72 1.82 11.07 -0.07
C PHE A 72 2.92 11.63 0.82
N ASN A 73 2.61 12.65 1.62
CA ASN A 73 3.50 13.15 2.66
C ASN A 73 3.08 12.56 4.01
N PHE A 74 3.99 11.87 4.70
CA PHE A 74 3.83 11.61 6.11
C PHE A 74 3.68 12.92 6.89
N ARG A 75 3.07 12.83 8.08
CA ARG A 75 3.21 13.89 9.08
C ARG A 75 4.66 14.32 9.24
N GLY A 76 4.87 15.62 9.44
CA GLY A 76 6.19 16.26 9.50
C GLY A 76 6.74 16.76 8.17
N ALA A 77 6.25 16.30 7.00
CA ALA A 77 6.68 16.82 5.70
C ALA A 77 5.76 17.93 5.16
N GLY A 78 4.44 17.78 5.29
CA GLY A 78 3.44 18.78 4.87
C GLY A 78 2.72 19.48 6.02
N GLY A 79 2.70 18.86 7.19
CA GLY A 79 2.02 19.34 8.41
C GLY A 79 2.13 18.32 9.54
N GLY A 80 1.85 18.72 10.78
CA GLY A 80 2.02 17.88 11.97
C GLY A 80 3.49 17.59 12.32
N HIS A 81 3.71 16.68 13.28
CA HIS A 81 5.04 16.29 13.77
C HIS A 81 5.25 14.79 13.63
N THR A 82 6.49 14.39 13.35
CA THR A 82 6.89 12.97 13.33
C THR A 82 6.82 12.36 14.71
N SER A 83 6.40 11.10 14.79
CA SER A 83 6.43 10.31 16.00
C SER A 83 7.75 9.53 16.09
N TRP A 84 8.29 9.44 17.30
CA TRP A 84 9.46 8.59 17.55
C TRP A 84 9.18 7.11 17.26
N THR A 85 7.91 6.69 17.34
CA THR A 85 7.51 5.29 17.23
C THR A 85 7.19 4.83 15.81
N GLY A 86 6.98 5.74 14.86
CA GLY A 86 6.50 5.41 13.51
C GLY A 86 5.04 4.94 13.43
N ARG A 87 4.31 4.80 14.55
CA ARG A 87 2.91 4.35 14.56
C ARG A 87 1.99 5.34 13.84
N ALA A 88 2.20 6.62 14.11
CA ALA A 88 1.39 7.69 13.54
C ALA A 88 1.59 7.77 12.02
N GLU A 89 2.83 7.65 11.57
CA GLU A 89 3.21 7.51 10.16
C GLU A 89 2.62 6.23 9.53
N GLY A 90 2.61 5.11 10.26
CA GLY A 90 1.94 3.89 9.83
C GLY A 90 0.45 4.11 9.55
N ARG A 91 -0.25 4.82 10.43
CA ARG A 91 -1.67 5.19 10.25
C ARG A 91 -1.88 6.16 9.08
N ASP A 92 -0.96 7.10 8.85
CA ASP A 92 -1.00 7.97 7.66
C ASP A 92 -0.95 7.10 6.39
N TYR A 93 -0.03 6.12 6.33
CA TYR A 93 0.07 5.19 5.21
C TYR A 93 -1.22 4.38 5.04
N GLU A 94 -1.73 3.76 6.11
CA GLU A 94 -2.97 2.97 6.06
C GLU A 94 -4.17 3.76 5.51
N SER A 95 -4.25 5.06 5.83
CA SER A 95 -5.27 5.98 5.30
C SER A 95 -5.20 6.07 3.77
N VAL A 96 -3.99 6.22 3.23
CA VAL A 96 -3.74 6.29 1.78
C VAL A 96 -4.08 4.97 1.09
N VAL A 97 -3.79 3.83 1.73
CA VAL A 97 -4.13 2.50 1.19
C VAL A 97 -5.62 2.32 1.06
N GLY A 98 -6.40 2.68 2.09
CA GLY A 98 -7.87 2.61 2.05
C GLY A 98 -8.45 3.43 0.90
N VAL A 99 -8.02 4.69 0.79
CA VAL A 99 -8.44 5.60 -0.28
C VAL A 99 -8.12 5.04 -1.66
N LEU A 100 -6.89 4.56 -1.86
CA LEU A 100 -6.45 4.11 -3.17
C LEU A 100 -7.15 2.82 -3.61
N VAL A 101 -7.39 1.89 -2.69
CA VAL A 101 -8.15 0.67 -2.99
C VAL A 101 -9.61 1.01 -3.33
N GLY A 102 -10.24 1.91 -2.58
CA GLY A 102 -11.59 2.40 -2.91
C GLY A 102 -11.66 3.13 -4.24
N TYR A 103 -10.69 3.99 -4.52
CA TYR A 103 -10.57 4.71 -5.79
C TYR A 103 -10.45 3.76 -7.00
N ILE A 104 -9.60 2.74 -6.90
CA ILE A 104 -9.44 1.73 -7.98
C ILE A 104 -10.68 0.84 -8.12
N GLY A 105 -11.34 0.49 -7.01
CA GLY A 105 -12.64 -0.20 -7.03
C GLY A 105 -13.69 0.60 -7.80
N GLY A 106 -13.82 1.88 -7.49
CA GLY A 106 -14.75 2.81 -8.15
C GLY A 106 -14.48 3.00 -9.65
N LEU A 107 -13.23 3.30 -10.05
CA LEU A 107 -12.86 3.43 -11.47
C LEU A 107 -13.26 2.21 -12.31
N ARG A 108 -13.16 1.02 -11.73
CA ARG A 108 -13.50 -0.24 -12.40
C ARG A 108 -15.00 -0.50 -12.46
N ALA A 109 -15.80 0.10 -11.58
CA ALA A 109 -17.26 0.07 -11.67
C ALA A 109 -17.77 0.94 -12.84
N PHE A 110 -17.12 2.07 -13.11
CA PHE A 110 -17.52 3.00 -14.19
C PHE A 110 -16.98 2.63 -15.58
N GLY A 111 -15.90 1.86 -15.69
CA GLY A 111 -15.29 1.46 -16.97
C GLY A 111 -15.99 0.30 -17.70
N GLY A 112 -17.19 -0.11 -17.27
CA GLY A 112 -17.91 -1.29 -17.76
C GLY A 112 -19.08 -1.02 -18.72
N GLU A 113 -19.42 0.23 -19.03
CA GLU A 113 -20.42 0.54 -20.05
C GLU A 113 -19.72 0.81 -21.40
N ASP A 114 -19.59 -0.25 -22.19
CA ASP A 114 -19.17 -0.14 -23.58
C ASP A 114 -20.27 0.59 -24.37
N LYS A 115 -19.92 1.77 -24.92
CA LYS A 115 -20.81 2.57 -25.78
C LYS A 115 -20.95 1.88 -27.13
N GLY A 116 -21.97 1.04 -27.27
CA GLY A 116 -22.47 0.53 -28.55
C GLY A 116 -23.88 1.05 -28.85
N GLU A 117 -23.99 2.09 -29.68
CA GLU A 117 -25.27 2.58 -30.20
C GLU A 117 -25.95 1.56 -31.14
N SER A 118 -27.24 1.34 -30.89
CA SER A 118 -28.31 1.01 -31.86
C SER A 118 -28.21 -0.26 -32.73
N ARG A 119 -28.92 -1.33 -32.34
CA ARG A 119 -29.89 -2.02 -33.21
C ARG A 119 -30.71 -3.10 -32.46
N GLY A 120 -32.03 -3.04 -32.64
CA GLY A 120 -32.84 -4.26 -32.74
C GLY A 120 -33.41 -4.84 -31.44
N ARG A 121 -34.64 -4.43 -31.15
CA ARG A 121 -35.61 -5.14 -30.31
C ARG A 121 -35.78 -6.60 -30.80
N ALA A 122 -35.52 -7.56 -29.92
CA ALA A 122 -36.07 -8.93 -29.82
C ALA A 122 -35.00 -10.01 -29.59
N ALA A 123 -34.78 -10.38 -28.31
CA ALA A 123 -34.43 -11.73 -27.88
C ALA A 123 -34.41 -11.79 -26.33
N GLU A 124 -35.59 -11.70 -25.71
CA GLU A 124 -35.79 -12.24 -24.37
C GLU A 124 -35.78 -13.77 -24.46
N LYS A 125 -34.65 -14.38 -24.10
CA LYS A 125 -34.49 -15.69 -23.45
C LYS A 125 -33.11 -16.23 -23.77
N GLU A 126 -32.13 -15.80 -22.97
CA GLU A 126 -30.93 -16.57 -22.61
C GLU A 126 -30.10 -15.71 -21.65
N ARG A 127 -30.68 -15.37 -20.49
CA ARG A 127 -29.90 -14.84 -19.36
C ARG A 127 -29.40 -16.03 -18.54
N SER A 128 -28.53 -16.83 -19.16
CA SER A 128 -27.73 -17.83 -18.46
C SER A 128 -26.75 -17.10 -17.53
N ALA A 129 -26.66 -17.60 -16.30
CA ALA A 129 -25.80 -17.14 -15.22
C ALA A 129 -24.38 -16.76 -15.68
N GLU A 130 -24.15 -15.47 -15.87
CA GLU A 130 -22.82 -14.91 -16.02
C GLU A 130 -22.22 -14.85 -14.61
N LYS A 131 -21.31 -15.80 -14.32
CA LYS A 131 -20.50 -15.81 -13.10
C LYS A 131 -19.92 -14.41 -12.89
N THR A 132 -20.27 -13.77 -11.78
CA THR A 132 -19.51 -12.64 -11.25
C THR A 132 -18.08 -13.11 -11.00
N SER A 133 -17.21 -12.93 -11.99
CA SER A 133 -15.78 -13.25 -11.84
C SER A 133 -15.24 -12.37 -10.73
N GLU A 134 -14.83 -12.96 -9.61
CA GLU A 134 -14.19 -12.25 -8.52
C GLU A 134 -12.94 -11.51 -9.05
N ARG A 135 -12.97 -10.17 -9.03
CA ARG A 135 -11.95 -9.36 -9.72
C ARG A 135 -10.78 -9.09 -8.78
N THR A 136 -9.57 -9.46 -9.22
CA THR A 136 -8.34 -9.27 -8.43
C THR A 136 -7.69 -7.91 -8.69
N VAL A 137 -7.31 -7.20 -7.62
CA VAL A 137 -6.45 -6.01 -7.60
C VAL A 137 -5.11 -6.41 -7.02
N HIS A 138 -4.03 -6.15 -7.75
CA HIS A 138 -2.68 -6.28 -7.23
C HIS A 138 -2.24 -4.93 -6.66
N LEU A 139 -1.91 -4.88 -5.37
CA LEU A 139 -1.50 -3.68 -4.64
C LEU A 139 -0.04 -3.81 -4.20
N ILE A 140 0.80 -2.87 -4.61
CA ILE A 140 2.18 -2.76 -4.11
C ILE A 140 2.23 -1.71 -3.00
N LEU A 141 2.71 -2.12 -1.82
CA LEU A 141 3.06 -1.25 -0.71
C LEU A 141 4.58 -1.04 -0.73
N ALA A 142 5.00 0.17 -1.09
CA ALA A 142 6.40 0.52 -1.26
C ALA A 142 6.87 1.60 -0.29
N GLY A 143 8.16 1.60 0.00
CA GLY A 143 8.79 2.67 0.76
C GLY A 143 10.28 2.79 0.51
N TYR A 144 10.77 4.02 0.55
CA TYR A 144 12.19 4.37 0.48
C TYR A 144 12.72 4.79 1.85
N SER A 145 13.87 4.25 2.28
CA SER A 145 14.55 4.61 3.53
C SER A 145 13.61 4.49 4.74
N TYR A 146 13.33 5.57 5.47
CA TYR A 146 12.32 5.57 6.54
C TYR A 146 10.94 5.07 6.10
N GLY A 147 10.49 5.39 4.88
CA GLY A 147 9.25 4.85 4.32
C GLY A 147 9.27 3.33 4.19
N SER A 148 10.44 2.72 3.94
CA SER A 148 10.60 1.26 3.89
C SER A 148 10.47 0.62 5.29
N LEU A 149 10.94 1.34 6.33
CA LEU A 149 10.77 0.93 7.72
C LEU A 149 9.28 0.94 8.09
N ILE A 150 8.56 2.03 7.76
CA ILE A 150 7.11 2.09 7.98
C ILE A 150 6.39 0.99 7.21
N THR A 151 6.73 0.76 5.93
CA THR A 151 6.17 -0.34 5.11
C THR A 151 6.37 -1.71 5.76
N THR A 152 7.55 -1.93 6.35
CA THR A 152 7.90 -3.14 7.09
C THR A 152 7.07 -3.31 8.37
N HIS A 153 6.53 -2.24 8.94
CA HIS A 153 5.68 -2.29 10.14
C HIS A 153 4.18 -2.19 9.85
N LEU A 154 3.77 -2.06 8.59
CA LEU A 154 2.35 -2.10 8.25
C LEU A 154 1.72 -3.45 8.64
N PRO A 155 0.48 -3.45 9.13
CA PRO A 155 -0.29 -4.67 9.29
C PRO A 155 -0.60 -5.31 7.92
N PRO A 156 -1.00 -6.59 7.88
CA PRO A 156 -1.48 -7.23 6.65
C PRO A 156 -2.61 -6.44 6.01
N THR A 157 -2.64 -6.38 4.68
CA THR A 157 -3.64 -5.59 3.93
C THR A 157 -5.09 -5.90 4.30
N PRO A 158 -5.52 -7.15 4.52
CA PRO A 158 -6.89 -7.42 4.99
C PRO A 158 -7.25 -6.67 6.29
N GLN A 159 -6.30 -6.54 7.22
CA GLN A 159 -6.48 -5.79 8.46
C GLN A 159 -6.46 -4.27 8.24
N ILE A 160 -5.78 -3.78 7.20
CA ILE A 160 -5.90 -2.37 6.77
C ILE A 160 -7.32 -2.12 6.25
N LEU A 161 -7.76 -2.94 5.30
CA LEU A 161 -9.05 -2.77 4.63
C LEU A 161 -10.25 -2.98 5.56
N SER A 162 -10.15 -3.86 6.56
CA SER A 162 -11.23 -4.06 7.53
C SER A 162 -11.58 -2.78 8.31
N ARG A 163 -10.65 -1.81 8.42
CA ARG A 163 -10.91 -0.52 9.07
C ARG A 163 -11.85 0.39 8.26
N PHE A 164 -12.03 0.10 6.99
CA PHE A 164 -12.87 0.86 6.07
C PHE A 164 -14.16 0.11 5.70
N ALA A 165 -14.35 -1.14 6.11
CA ALA A 165 -15.50 -1.93 5.66
C ALA A 165 -16.85 -1.43 6.20
N ASN A 166 -16.87 -0.85 7.41
CA ASN A 166 -18.02 -0.20 8.02
C ASN A 166 -17.52 0.89 8.98
N PRO A 167 -17.09 2.05 8.46
CA PRO A 167 -16.51 3.06 9.30
C PRO A 167 -17.60 3.75 10.12
N ALA A 168 -17.38 3.89 11.43
CA ALA A 168 -18.30 4.66 12.28
C ALA A 168 -18.38 6.11 11.79
N GLU A 169 -19.57 6.71 11.84
CA GLU A 169 -19.78 8.10 11.47
C GLU A 169 -18.85 9.04 12.24
N GLY A 170 -18.38 10.10 11.56
CA GLY A 170 -17.46 11.06 12.16
C GLY A 170 -15.99 10.60 12.28
N THR A 171 -15.64 9.39 11.85
CA THR A 171 -14.24 8.93 11.82
C THR A 171 -13.50 9.35 10.54
N ALA A 172 -12.17 9.45 10.58
CA ALA A 172 -11.32 9.57 9.38
C ALA A 172 -11.71 8.57 8.27
N ALA A 173 -11.98 7.32 8.66
CA ALA A 173 -12.35 6.26 7.74
C ALA A 173 -13.70 6.55 7.05
N ALA A 174 -14.68 7.09 7.79
CA ALA A 174 -15.98 7.48 7.24
C ALA A 174 -15.88 8.72 6.36
N GLU A 175 -15.03 9.69 6.71
CA GLU A 175 -14.79 10.86 5.86
C GLU A 175 -14.09 10.48 4.55
N ILE A 176 -13.07 9.61 4.64
CA ILE A 176 -12.44 8.99 3.47
C ILE A 176 -13.50 8.31 2.61
N TRP A 177 -14.40 7.52 3.24
CA TRP A 177 -15.51 6.85 2.59
C TRP A 177 -16.46 7.81 1.87
N ALA A 178 -16.92 8.85 2.56
CA ALA A 178 -17.86 9.84 2.04
C ALA A 178 -17.27 10.62 0.87
N ARG A 179 -15.97 10.95 0.91
CA ARG A 179 -15.29 11.62 -0.21
C ARG A 179 -15.21 10.76 -1.47
N HIS A 180 -15.30 9.44 -1.35
CA HIS A 180 -15.49 8.53 -2.49
C HIS A 180 -16.90 8.65 -3.08
N GLY A 181 -17.93 8.76 -2.23
CA GLY A 181 -19.33 8.93 -2.65
C GLY A 181 -19.64 10.29 -3.27
N SER A 182 -19.10 11.39 -2.74
CA SER A 182 -19.48 12.75 -3.21
C SER A 182 -18.92 13.17 -4.58
N HIS A 183 -18.07 12.35 -5.22
CA HIS A 183 -17.72 12.55 -6.64
C HIS A 183 -18.70 11.85 -7.60
N GLY A 184 -19.76 11.22 -7.07
CA GLY A 184 -20.85 10.64 -7.83
C GLY A 184 -22.18 10.81 -7.10
N HIS A 185 -22.99 11.75 -7.59
CA HIS A 185 -24.41 11.95 -7.30
C HIS A 185 -24.84 12.72 -6.04
N ASN A 186 -25.53 13.85 -6.32
CA ASN A 186 -26.57 14.44 -5.47
C ASN A 186 -27.74 13.46 -5.31
N CYS A 187 -28.15 13.24 -4.06
CA CYS A 187 -29.49 12.84 -3.57
C CYS A 187 -29.29 12.66 -2.05
N ASP A 188 -29.68 13.59 -1.18
CA ASP A 188 -31.03 13.93 -0.69
C ASP A 188 -31.86 12.73 -0.20
N ASP A 189 -32.55 12.96 0.92
CA ASP A 189 -33.29 12.07 1.83
C ASP A 189 -32.40 11.29 2.84
N GLY A 190 -32.54 11.37 4.16
CA GLY A 190 -33.53 11.95 5.07
C GLY A 190 -33.29 11.32 6.46
N ASP A 191 -33.49 12.10 7.53
CA ASP A 191 -33.24 11.74 8.93
C ASP A 191 -33.89 10.42 9.39
N GLU A 192 -33.23 9.69 10.32
CA GLU A 192 -33.83 9.31 11.61
C GLU A 192 -32.80 8.68 12.58
N ASP A 193 -32.71 9.28 13.76
CA ASP A 193 -31.92 8.87 14.93
C ASP A 193 -32.32 7.49 15.48
N GLN A 194 -31.34 6.72 15.99
CA GLN A 194 -31.47 6.05 17.30
C GLN A 194 -30.14 5.52 17.88
N ILE A 195 -29.92 5.91 19.14
CA ILE A 195 -28.85 5.52 20.06
C ILE A 195 -29.07 4.09 20.56
N GLY A 196 -28.01 3.29 20.68
CA GLY A 196 -27.99 2.04 21.42
C GLY A 196 -26.57 1.54 21.69
N ASP A 197 -26.14 1.65 22.95
CA ASP A 197 -24.98 0.94 23.50
C ASP A 197 -25.24 -0.57 23.52
N GLU A 198 -24.27 -1.42 23.19
CA GLU A 198 -24.03 -2.70 23.89
C GLU A 198 -22.73 -3.42 23.47
N GLU A 199 -22.06 -3.97 24.49
CA GLU A 199 -20.82 -4.72 24.45
C GLU A 199 -21.02 -6.23 24.17
N ASP A 200 -19.98 -6.83 23.54
CA ASP A 200 -19.42 -8.17 23.77
C ASP A 200 -20.13 -9.43 23.18
N LYS A 201 -19.42 -10.11 22.25
CA LYS A 201 -18.80 -11.45 22.40
C LYS A 201 -18.61 -12.14 21.05
N ASP A 202 -17.36 -12.29 20.61
CA ASP A 202 -16.99 -13.06 19.41
C ASP A 202 -16.17 -14.32 19.79
N THR A 203 -16.51 -15.44 19.17
CA THR A 203 -15.79 -16.73 19.25
C THR A 203 -15.16 -17.00 17.88
N PRO A 204 -13.88 -17.37 17.79
CA PRO A 204 -13.16 -17.34 16.51
C PRO A 204 -13.39 -18.60 15.67
N GLN A 205 -13.94 -18.44 14.47
CA GLN A 205 -13.80 -19.41 13.38
C GLN A 205 -13.00 -18.82 12.22
N LYS A 206 -12.00 -19.59 11.78
CA LYS A 206 -11.13 -19.34 10.64
C LYS A 206 -11.93 -19.47 9.34
N GLU A 207 -12.38 -18.34 8.81
CA GLU A 207 -12.76 -18.20 7.41
C GLU A 207 -12.14 -16.90 6.87
N GLU A 208 -11.58 -16.94 5.67
CA GLU A 208 -11.19 -15.73 4.93
C GLU A 208 -12.47 -14.92 4.71
N LYS A 209 -12.77 -13.98 5.61
CA LYS A 209 -14.00 -13.20 5.59
C LYS A 209 -14.01 -12.27 4.38
N LYS A 210 -15.02 -12.49 3.55
CA LYS A 210 -15.54 -11.60 2.50
C LYS A 210 -15.70 -10.18 3.08
N ILE A 211 -15.00 -9.21 2.50
CA ILE A 211 -15.10 -7.79 2.91
C ILE A 211 -16.09 -7.09 1.97
N ASP A 212 -17.36 -7.10 2.35
CA ASP A 212 -18.39 -6.24 1.76
C ASP A 212 -18.19 -4.83 2.32
N GLY A 213 -17.35 -4.05 1.64
CA GLY A 213 -17.14 -2.64 1.93
C GLY A 213 -17.42 -1.79 0.69
N PHE A 214 -16.75 -2.06 -0.43
CA PHE A 214 -16.64 -1.08 -1.54
C PHE A 214 -17.75 -1.14 -2.61
N GLY A 215 -18.93 -1.69 -2.29
CA GLY A 215 -20.01 -1.90 -3.28
C GLY A 215 -19.62 -2.79 -4.48
N THR A 216 -18.43 -3.39 -4.45
CA THR A 216 -17.87 -4.29 -5.46
C THR A 216 -16.96 -5.31 -4.77
N GLU A 217 -17.14 -6.59 -5.08
CA GLU A 217 -16.35 -7.71 -4.54
C GLU A 217 -14.94 -7.68 -5.18
N VAL A 218 -13.99 -6.99 -4.53
CA VAL A 218 -12.61 -6.83 -5.00
C VAL A 218 -11.65 -7.64 -4.14
N ARG A 219 -11.02 -8.66 -4.74
CA ARG A 219 -9.94 -9.44 -4.09
C ARG A 219 -8.64 -8.67 -4.18
N VAL A 220 -8.01 -8.32 -3.06
CA VAL A 220 -6.72 -7.61 -3.06
C VAL A 220 -5.57 -8.60 -2.81
N LYS A 221 -4.60 -8.66 -3.73
CA LYS A 221 -3.32 -9.36 -3.55
C LYS A 221 -2.23 -8.34 -3.25
N SER A 222 -1.48 -8.57 -2.18
CA SER A 222 -0.49 -7.62 -1.68
C SER A 222 0.93 -7.98 -2.10
N TYR A 223 1.73 -6.94 -2.33
CA TYR A 223 3.12 -7.01 -2.74
C TYR A 223 3.91 -5.94 -1.99
N TYR A 224 5.19 -6.19 -1.73
CA TYR A 224 6.02 -5.26 -0.94
C TYR A 224 7.30 -4.86 -1.67
N LEU A 225 7.60 -3.57 -1.67
CA LEU A 225 8.83 -3.03 -2.26
C LEU A 225 9.60 -2.19 -1.25
N LEU A 226 10.86 -2.56 -1.00
CA LEU A 226 11.74 -1.84 -0.08
C LEU A 226 12.94 -1.27 -0.85
N VAL A 227 13.05 0.06 -0.88
CA VAL A 227 14.21 0.75 -1.46
C VAL A 227 15.09 1.28 -0.33
N SER A 228 16.36 0.85 -0.31
CA SER A 228 17.35 1.17 0.73
C SER A 228 16.82 0.95 2.16
N PRO A 229 16.50 -0.31 2.56
CA PRO A 229 15.87 -0.56 3.84
C PRO A 229 16.74 -0.20 5.04
N LEU A 230 16.12 0.43 6.04
CA LEU A 230 16.75 0.71 7.33
C LEU A 230 16.53 -0.49 8.25
N LEU A 231 17.58 -1.28 8.45
CA LEU A 231 17.53 -2.42 9.36
C LEU A 231 17.98 -1.99 10.75
N PRO A 232 17.20 -2.27 11.81
CA PRO A 232 17.59 -1.91 13.15
C PRO A 232 18.93 -2.55 13.55
N PRO A 233 19.75 -1.88 14.41
CA PRO A 233 20.92 -2.53 14.99
C PRO A 233 20.48 -3.73 15.84
N ILE A 234 21.21 -4.84 15.73
CA ILE A 234 20.97 -6.07 16.52
C ILE A 234 21.11 -5.80 18.05
N SER A 235 21.68 -4.65 18.43
CA SER A 235 22.07 -4.32 19.81
C SER A 235 21.39 -3.08 20.43
N SER A 236 20.37 -2.47 19.81
CA SER A 236 19.78 -1.24 20.34
C SER A 236 18.56 -1.49 21.24
N LEU A 237 18.67 -1.14 22.52
CA LEU A 237 17.54 -1.18 23.46
C LEU A 237 16.41 -0.20 23.05
N ALA A 238 16.72 0.84 22.25
CA ALA A 238 15.73 1.78 21.72
C ALA A 238 14.78 1.13 20.69
N THR A 239 15.21 0.07 20.01
CA THR A 239 14.33 -0.72 19.13
C THR A 239 13.36 -1.62 19.90
N MET A 240 13.59 -1.91 21.19
CA MET A 240 12.56 -2.55 22.01
C MET A 240 11.37 -1.62 22.29
N ALA A 241 11.56 -0.29 22.26
CA ALA A 241 10.46 0.66 22.38
C ALA A 241 9.64 0.79 21.09
N LEU A 242 10.26 0.62 19.90
CA LEU A 242 9.49 0.41 18.67
C LEU A 242 8.75 -0.94 18.74
N TRP A 243 9.46 -2.02 19.10
CA TRP A 243 8.96 -3.41 19.12
C TRP A 243 7.83 -3.68 20.13
N SER A 244 8.01 -3.26 21.40
CA SER A 244 7.05 -3.45 22.50
C SER A 244 5.74 -2.68 22.27
N VAL A 245 5.84 -1.56 21.56
CA VAL A 245 4.75 -0.67 21.29
C VAL A 245 3.95 -1.20 20.08
N PHE A 246 4.53 -1.77 19.03
CA PHE A 246 3.71 -2.46 18.00
C PHE A 246 2.98 -3.74 18.48
N SER A 247 3.28 -4.25 19.69
CA SER A 247 2.77 -5.54 20.22
C SER A 247 1.72 -5.42 21.34
N SER A 248 1.23 -4.22 21.67
CA SER A 248 0.25 -4.05 22.77
C SER A 248 -1.21 -4.09 22.28
N SER A 249 -1.77 -5.31 22.24
CA SER A 249 -3.19 -5.53 22.51
C SER A 249 -3.37 -6.55 23.63
N SER A 250 -3.85 -6.04 24.77
CA SER A 250 -4.53 -6.73 25.88
C SER A 250 -3.74 -7.73 26.76
N LEU A 251 -3.84 -7.48 28.07
CA LEU A 251 -3.36 -8.32 29.17
C LEU A 251 -4.25 -9.58 29.25
N SER A 252 -3.76 -10.71 28.75
CA SER A 252 -4.34 -12.02 28.98
C SER A 252 -3.24 -13.08 29.04
N VAL A 253 -3.07 -13.69 30.20
CA VAL A 253 -2.15 -14.81 30.42
C VAL A 253 -2.73 -16.04 29.74
N SER A 254 -2.26 -16.31 28.52
CA SER A 254 -2.26 -17.68 27.96
C SER A 254 -1.18 -17.83 26.90
N ALA A 255 -0.44 -18.92 27.05
CA ALA A 255 0.76 -19.23 26.29
C ALA A 255 0.48 -19.45 24.81
N SER A 256 0.87 -18.48 23.98
CA SER A 256 1.20 -18.67 22.56
C SER A 256 2.15 -17.56 22.11
N LYS A 257 3.43 -17.72 22.45
CA LYS A 257 4.53 -16.88 21.94
C LYS A 257 4.75 -17.20 20.45
N LYS A 258 4.01 -16.56 19.54
CA LYS A 258 4.53 -16.29 18.20
C LYS A 258 5.10 -14.88 18.22
N HIS A 259 6.41 -14.78 18.03
CA HIS A 259 7.11 -13.52 17.89
C HIS A 259 6.52 -12.76 16.69
N ASP A 260 6.06 -11.52 16.87
CA ASP A 260 5.58 -10.65 15.79
C ASP A 260 6.76 -10.29 14.87
N ASP A 261 7.09 -11.17 13.92
CA ASP A 261 8.13 -10.91 12.93
C ASP A 261 7.60 -9.93 11.87
N PRO A 262 8.09 -8.68 11.81
CA PRO A 262 7.55 -7.67 10.90
C PRO A 262 7.71 -8.04 9.42
N PHE A 263 8.63 -8.96 9.11
CA PHE A 263 8.89 -9.46 7.77
C PHE A 263 8.06 -10.70 7.42
N GLN A 264 7.24 -11.24 8.32
CA GLN A 264 6.40 -12.41 8.04
C GLN A 264 5.57 -12.22 6.77
N LYS A 265 4.93 -11.06 6.61
CA LYS A 265 4.14 -10.73 5.41
C LYS A 265 4.96 -10.73 4.12
N MET A 266 6.26 -10.43 4.19
CA MET A 266 7.15 -10.43 3.02
C MET A 266 7.66 -11.83 2.67
N ARG A 267 7.60 -12.78 3.62
CA ARG A 267 7.81 -14.21 3.34
C ARG A 267 6.58 -14.86 2.74
N GLU A 268 5.40 -14.35 3.06
CA GLU A 268 4.11 -14.91 2.64
C GLU A 268 3.56 -14.26 1.34
N ASN A 269 4.14 -13.14 0.90
CA ASN A 269 3.72 -12.40 -0.29
C ASN A 269 4.91 -12.02 -1.17
N PRO A 270 4.76 -11.95 -2.50
CA PRO A 270 5.86 -11.56 -3.37
C PRO A 270 6.40 -10.18 -2.99
N SER A 271 7.72 -10.11 -2.81
CA SER A 271 8.38 -8.95 -2.22
C SER A 271 9.74 -8.72 -2.88
N PHE A 272 10.16 -7.45 -2.95
CA PHE A 272 11.44 -7.08 -3.51
C PHE A 272 12.16 -6.03 -2.68
N ALA A 273 13.46 -6.21 -2.48
CA ALA A 273 14.32 -5.22 -1.87
C ALA A 273 15.45 -4.80 -2.82
N VAL A 274 15.81 -3.53 -2.81
CA VAL A 274 16.89 -3.02 -3.66
C VAL A 274 17.68 -1.96 -2.90
N PHE A 275 19.01 -2.13 -2.86
CA PHE A 275 19.89 -1.32 -2.03
C PHE A 275 21.30 -1.23 -2.61
N GLY A 276 22.01 -0.16 -2.25
CA GLY A 276 23.40 0.04 -2.60
C GLY A 276 24.36 -0.70 -1.66
N ASP A 277 25.54 -1.08 -2.16
CA ASP A 277 26.58 -1.71 -1.34
C ASP A 277 27.45 -0.70 -0.55
N HIS A 278 27.37 0.59 -0.89
CA HIS A 278 27.99 1.71 -0.18
C HIS A 278 26.97 2.52 0.65
N ASP A 279 25.88 1.86 1.09
CA ASP A 279 24.88 2.48 1.96
C ASP A 279 25.47 2.91 3.31
N SER A 280 25.37 4.21 3.60
CA SER A 280 25.93 4.84 4.80
C SER A 280 25.08 4.66 6.06
N PHE A 281 23.84 4.19 5.94
CA PHE A 281 22.91 4.01 7.06
C PHE A 281 22.85 2.55 7.51
N THR A 282 22.75 1.61 6.57
CA THR A 282 22.75 0.17 6.86
C THR A 282 23.90 -0.51 6.13
N SER A 283 24.82 -1.14 6.86
CA SER A 283 25.97 -1.78 6.22
C SER A 283 25.56 -2.93 5.28
N ILE A 284 26.27 -3.05 4.16
CA ILE A 284 26.04 -4.11 3.17
C ILE A 284 26.10 -5.51 3.76
N LYS A 285 26.95 -5.75 4.76
CA LYS A 285 27.01 -7.05 5.46
C LYS A 285 25.67 -7.40 6.11
N LYS A 286 25.01 -6.42 6.76
CA LYS A 286 23.69 -6.61 7.37
C LYS A 286 22.60 -6.78 6.33
N LEU A 287 22.57 -5.90 5.32
CA LEU A 287 21.57 -5.96 4.24
C LEU A 287 21.63 -7.29 3.49
N ARG A 288 22.83 -7.73 3.10
CA ARG A 288 23.01 -9.02 2.40
C ARG A 288 22.57 -10.18 3.26
N HIS A 289 23.01 -10.24 4.52
CA HIS A 289 22.62 -11.31 5.43
C HIS A 289 21.10 -11.37 5.64
N TRP A 290 20.46 -10.22 5.85
CA TRP A 290 19.01 -10.11 5.99
C TRP A 290 18.26 -10.54 4.73
N ALA A 291 18.68 -10.05 3.56
CA ALA A 291 18.01 -10.31 2.30
C ALA A 291 18.15 -11.77 1.86
N THR A 292 19.35 -12.36 1.99
CA THR A 292 19.57 -13.79 1.71
C THR A 292 18.72 -14.67 2.61
N ARG A 293 18.67 -14.38 3.91
CA ARG A 293 17.81 -15.12 4.85
C ARG A 293 16.33 -15.04 4.46
N LEU A 294 15.84 -13.86 4.10
CA LEU A 294 14.46 -13.68 3.65
C LEU A 294 14.15 -14.41 2.35
N GLU A 295 15.07 -14.38 1.39
CA GLU A 295 14.96 -15.13 0.13
C GLU A 295 14.82 -16.63 0.41
N GLU A 296 15.71 -17.20 1.23
CA GLU A 296 15.69 -18.62 1.64
C GLU A 296 14.40 -19.00 2.38
N GLU A 297 13.95 -18.17 3.31
CA GLU A 297 12.75 -18.42 4.13
C GLU A 297 11.43 -18.21 3.37
N SER A 298 11.44 -17.47 2.24
CA SER A 298 10.23 -17.10 1.49
C SER A 298 9.80 -18.11 0.42
N GLY A 299 10.60 -19.16 0.16
CA GLY A 299 10.30 -20.11 -0.91
C GLY A 299 10.29 -19.48 -2.31
N GLY A 300 11.06 -18.41 -2.55
CA GLY A 300 11.19 -17.73 -3.84
C GLY A 300 10.23 -16.56 -4.08
N LEU A 301 9.42 -16.20 -3.07
CA LEU A 301 8.54 -15.02 -3.08
C LEU A 301 9.31 -13.71 -2.86
N PHE A 302 10.37 -13.74 -2.06
CA PHE A 302 11.25 -12.60 -1.83
C PHE A 302 12.43 -12.65 -2.80
N GLY A 303 12.77 -11.50 -3.39
CA GLY A 303 14.00 -11.32 -4.15
C GLY A 303 14.67 -9.99 -3.81
N PHE A 304 15.94 -9.82 -4.19
CA PHE A 304 16.62 -8.56 -4.00
C PHE A 304 17.67 -8.26 -5.06
N ALA A 305 18.02 -6.98 -5.19
CA ALA A 305 19.11 -6.50 -6.05
C ALA A 305 20.07 -5.59 -5.27
N ILE A 306 21.35 -5.65 -5.63
CA ILE A 306 22.41 -4.83 -5.03
C ILE A 306 23.01 -3.95 -6.12
N ALA A 307 22.98 -2.64 -5.92
CA ALA A 307 23.65 -1.69 -6.79
C ALA A 307 25.12 -1.53 -6.36
N GLU A 308 26.05 -2.05 -7.17
CA GLU A 308 27.49 -1.89 -6.97
C GLU A 308 27.89 -0.41 -7.06
N GLY A 309 28.65 0.06 -6.08
CA GLY A 309 28.99 1.47 -5.90
C GLY A 309 27.83 2.35 -5.45
N GLY A 310 26.60 1.82 -5.35
CA GLY A 310 25.41 2.57 -5.00
C GLY A 310 25.40 2.98 -3.53
N GLY A 311 25.06 4.23 -3.26
CA GLY A 311 24.81 4.76 -1.93
C GLY A 311 23.32 4.73 -1.57
N HIS A 312 23.01 5.24 -0.37
CA HIS A 312 21.62 5.30 0.12
C HIS A 312 20.73 6.23 -0.72
N PHE A 313 21.33 7.26 -1.32
CA PHE A 313 20.64 8.33 -2.06
C PHE A 313 20.63 8.13 -3.59
N TRP A 314 21.18 7.01 -4.09
CA TRP A 314 21.15 6.66 -5.51
C TRP A 314 21.69 7.75 -6.45
N ARG A 315 22.80 8.40 -6.06
CA ARG A 315 23.42 9.49 -6.85
C ARG A 315 24.57 9.00 -7.72
N GLU A 316 25.09 7.83 -7.40
CA GLU A 316 26.25 7.23 -8.02
C GLU A 316 25.91 6.74 -9.43
N GLU A 317 26.89 6.82 -10.32
CA GLU A 317 26.74 6.42 -11.72
C GLU A 317 26.33 4.94 -11.81
N GLY A 318 25.35 4.64 -12.67
CA GLY A 318 24.83 3.28 -12.84
C GLY A 318 23.88 2.78 -11.75
N ALA A 319 23.90 3.33 -10.53
CA ALA A 319 23.07 2.85 -9.42
C ALA A 319 21.56 2.90 -9.76
N VAL A 320 21.10 3.99 -10.36
CA VAL A 320 19.70 4.13 -10.81
C VAL A 320 19.34 3.11 -11.89
N SER A 321 20.29 2.68 -12.75
CA SER A 321 19.99 1.65 -13.77
C SER A 321 19.66 0.32 -13.10
N VAL A 322 20.46 -0.08 -12.10
CA VAL A 322 20.22 -1.30 -11.32
C VAL A 322 18.86 -1.24 -10.60
N LEU A 323 18.50 -0.09 -10.02
CA LEU A 323 17.18 0.12 -9.44
C LEU A 323 16.07 -0.15 -10.48
N ARG A 324 16.15 0.49 -11.65
CA ARG A 324 15.13 0.35 -12.70
C ARG A 324 15.01 -1.08 -13.24
N GLU A 325 16.15 -1.70 -13.52
CA GLU A 325 16.22 -3.06 -14.05
C GLU A 325 15.71 -4.08 -13.03
N GLY A 326 16.08 -3.93 -11.76
CA GLY A 326 15.57 -4.77 -10.67
C GLY A 326 14.05 -4.67 -10.52
N LEU A 327 13.51 -3.44 -10.52
CA LEU A 327 12.05 -3.23 -10.46
C LEU A 327 11.33 -3.87 -11.65
N LYS A 328 11.83 -3.65 -12.87
CA LYS A 328 11.24 -4.24 -14.08
C LYS A 328 11.30 -5.76 -14.07
N GLY A 329 12.45 -6.33 -13.73
CA GLY A 329 12.62 -7.78 -13.65
C GLY A 329 11.71 -8.43 -12.60
N TRP A 330 11.55 -7.79 -11.44
CA TRP A 330 10.63 -8.25 -10.41
C TRP A 330 9.16 -8.18 -10.86
N VAL A 331 8.75 -7.05 -11.46
CA VAL A 331 7.39 -6.92 -12.00
C VAL A 331 7.13 -7.95 -13.11
N ASP A 332 8.09 -8.14 -14.00
CA ASP A 332 7.99 -9.12 -15.08
C ASP A 332 7.84 -10.55 -14.53
N LYS A 333 8.58 -10.91 -13.48
CA LYS A 333 8.50 -12.24 -12.84
C LYS A 333 7.13 -12.53 -12.22
N HIS A 334 6.49 -11.53 -11.63
CA HIS A 334 5.28 -11.75 -10.80
C HIS A 334 3.97 -11.29 -11.44
N PHE A 335 4.02 -10.60 -12.59
CA PHE A 335 2.84 -10.00 -13.22
C PHE A 335 2.75 -10.20 -14.75
N LYS A 336 3.63 -11.01 -15.37
CA LYS A 336 3.58 -11.29 -16.83
C LYS A 336 2.51 -12.31 -17.25
N ASP A 337 2.03 -13.19 -16.36
CA ASP A 337 1.07 -14.24 -16.73
C ASP A 337 -0.36 -13.73 -17.09
N ASN A 338 -0.58 -12.42 -17.13
CA ASN A 338 -1.82 -11.78 -17.61
C ASN A 338 -1.57 -10.85 -18.81
N MET A 339 -0.41 -10.92 -19.46
CA MET A 339 -0.03 -10.01 -20.55
C MET A 339 -0.31 -10.52 -21.97
N ASP A 340 -0.55 -11.81 -22.16
CA ASP A 340 -0.68 -12.43 -23.49
C ASP A 340 -2.13 -12.72 -23.91
N ASP A 341 -3.12 -12.31 -23.11
CA ASP A 341 -4.56 -12.58 -23.35
C ASP A 341 -5.35 -11.31 -23.73
N LYS A 342 -4.77 -10.45 -24.58
CA LYS A 342 -5.51 -9.40 -25.28
C LYS A 342 -5.13 -9.25 -26.74
#